data_AF-A0A1M7YM83-F1
#
_entry.id   AF-A0A1M7YM83-F1
#
_cell.length_a   1.000
_cell.length_b   1.000
_cell.length_c   1.000
_cell.angle_alpha   90.00
_cell.angle_beta   90.00
_cell.angle_gamma   90.00
#
_symmetry.space_group_name_H-M   'P 1'
#
loop_
_entity.id
_entity.type
_entity.pdbx_description
1 polymer ?
#
loop_
_entity_poly.entity_id
_entity_poly.type
_entity_poly.pdbx_seq_one_letter_code
_entity_poly.pdbx_strand_id
1 'polypeptide(L)'
;MSVLYPELTNTKFPDEIDTINNFVDITLSTLPLAKRYYEKYNSGDMEGAKQILADNPDLKYSYIGAATLNPIVDSIKALELFYTQDVQEYLVNIVQHKGAFSASAKYKKYNTVSYVHNSALETFMCISNNTPIGIIPTDTSYWVPLTMRGEKGEAGIGLTAYGDWNSITTYPKDALVAYNNALWGAKVSNTAITPSVDTIATWYKVIDFSSDYAAYIDKTTGVRRKLVVDNNRIFLEEVM
;
A
#
# COMPACT_ATOMS: atom_id res chain seq x y z
N MET A 1 -25.74 -2.24 22.83
CA MET A 1 -26.51 -2.43 21.59
C MET A 1 -25.69 -1.87 20.47
N SER A 2 -25.44 -2.70 19.46
CA SER A 2 -24.79 -2.36 18.20
C SER A 2 -25.59 -1.30 17.44
N VAL A 3 -24.91 -0.34 16.82
CA VAL A 3 -25.51 0.60 15.87
C VAL A 3 -25.75 -0.09 14.53
N LEU A 4 -24.84 -0.99 14.13
CA LEU A 4 -24.94 -1.71 12.85
C LEU A 4 -26.03 -2.80 12.88
N TYR A 5 -26.18 -3.50 14.01
CA TYR A 5 -27.17 -4.57 14.21
C TYR A 5 -28.14 -4.23 15.35
N PRO A 6 -29.05 -3.25 15.16
CA PRO A 6 -29.94 -2.77 16.23
C PRO A 6 -30.91 -3.84 16.74
N GLU A 7 -31.18 -4.89 15.96
CA GLU A 7 -32.00 -6.04 16.36
C GLU A 7 -31.31 -6.96 17.38
N LEU A 8 -29.97 -6.94 17.44
CA LEU A 8 -29.18 -7.74 18.37
C LEU A 8 -28.94 -6.95 19.66
N THR A 9 -29.97 -6.91 20.49
CA THR A 9 -30.02 -6.00 21.66
C THR A 9 -28.97 -6.27 22.74
N ASN A 10 -28.44 -7.50 22.82
CA ASN A 10 -27.53 -7.91 23.89
C ASN A 10 -26.04 -7.88 23.52
N THR A 11 -25.69 -7.40 22.31
CA THR A 11 -24.30 -7.23 21.85
C THR A 11 -24.05 -5.78 21.45
N LYS A 12 -22.79 -5.37 21.47
CA LYS A 12 -22.27 -4.12 20.93
C LYS A 12 -21.41 -4.33 19.67
N PHE A 13 -21.08 -5.58 19.33
CA PHE A 13 -20.30 -5.91 18.15
C PHE A 13 -21.08 -5.57 16.86
N PRO A 14 -20.43 -5.07 15.79
CA PRO A 14 -19.00 -4.85 15.62
C PRO A 14 -18.48 -3.48 16.09
N ASP A 15 -19.36 -2.60 16.58
CA ASP A 15 -18.98 -1.24 16.96
C ASP A 15 -18.05 -1.20 18.19
N GLU A 16 -18.23 -2.12 19.13
CA GLU A 16 -17.42 -2.26 20.34
C GLU A 16 -17.25 -3.74 20.70
N ILE A 17 -16.15 -4.08 21.39
CA ILE A 17 -15.95 -5.42 21.96
C ILE A 17 -16.90 -5.59 23.14
N ASP A 18 -17.65 -6.69 23.14
CA ASP A 18 -18.51 -7.05 24.27
C ASP A 18 -17.71 -7.43 25.51
N THR A 19 -18.21 -7.00 26.68
CA THR A 19 -17.70 -7.46 27.97
C THR A 19 -18.55 -8.62 28.47
N ILE A 20 -18.14 -9.84 28.11
CA ILE A 20 -18.78 -11.08 28.59
C ILE A 20 -17.90 -11.67 29.69
N ASN A 21 -18.42 -11.71 30.92
CA ASN A 21 -17.68 -12.27 32.06
C ASN A 21 -17.67 -13.80 32.00
N ASN A 22 -16.56 -14.39 32.44
CA ASN A 22 -16.43 -15.84 32.53
C ASN A 22 -17.45 -16.42 33.51
N PHE A 23 -18.02 -17.57 33.15
CA PHE A 23 -18.80 -18.36 34.09
C PHE A 23 -17.88 -18.95 35.16
N VAL A 24 -18.38 -19.01 36.39
CA VAL A 24 -17.64 -19.56 37.53
C VAL A 24 -18.47 -20.64 38.20
N ASP A 25 -17.82 -21.69 38.68
CA ASP A 25 -18.51 -22.74 39.42
C ASP A 25 -18.96 -22.27 40.80
N ILE A 26 -20.01 -22.91 41.32
CA ILE A 26 -20.42 -22.71 42.72
C ILE A 26 -19.32 -23.25 43.63
N THR A 27 -18.87 -22.43 44.56
CA THR A 27 -17.87 -22.79 45.57
C THR A 27 -18.54 -23.05 46.91
N LEU A 28 -17.77 -23.52 47.89
CA LEU A 28 -18.27 -23.70 49.26
C LEU A 28 -18.83 -22.41 49.88
N SER A 29 -18.27 -21.24 49.51
CA SER A 29 -18.74 -19.95 50.02
C SER A 29 -20.01 -19.46 49.33
N THR A 30 -20.22 -19.78 48.05
CA THR A 30 -21.42 -19.37 47.29
C THR A 30 -22.56 -20.38 47.35
N LEU A 31 -22.30 -21.63 47.79
CA LEU A 31 -23.31 -22.69 47.92
C LEU A 31 -24.52 -22.32 48.80
N PRO A 32 -24.37 -21.65 49.97
CA PRO A 32 -25.54 -21.24 50.75
C PRO A 32 -26.43 -20.23 50.01
N LEU A 33 -25.82 -19.33 49.23
CA LEU A 33 -26.55 -18.34 48.42
C LEU A 33 -27.29 -19.03 47.26
N ALA A 34 -26.65 -20.00 46.60
CA ALA A 34 -27.29 -20.82 45.56
C ALA A 34 -28.51 -21.58 46.10
N LYS A 35 -28.43 -22.15 47.31
CA LYS A 35 -29.58 -22.82 47.95
C LYS A 35 -30.74 -21.85 48.18
N ARG A 36 -30.48 -20.66 48.72
CA ARG A 36 -31.51 -19.61 48.93
C ARG A 36 -32.14 -19.18 47.61
N TYR A 37 -31.35 -19.08 46.54
CA TYR A 37 -31.87 -18.83 45.20
C TYR A 37 -32.88 -19.90 44.77
N TYR A 38 -32.51 -21.19 44.88
CA TYR A 38 -33.40 -22.29 44.49
C TYR A 38 -34.64 -22.41 45.37
N GLU A 39 -34.54 -22.13 46.67
CA GLU A 39 -35.70 -22.07 47.57
C GLU A 39 -36.72 -21.03 47.11
N LYS A 40 -36.25 -19.81 46.81
CA LYS A 40 -37.08 -18.71 46.29
C LYS A 40 -37.70 -19.08 44.95
N TYR A 41 -36.89 -19.58 44.01
CA TYR A 41 -37.33 -19.99 42.69
C TYR A 41 -38.41 -21.09 42.75
N ASN A 42 -38.18 -22.13 43.56
CA ASN A 42 -39.11 -23.25 43.71
C ASN A 42 -40.42 -22.85 44.43
N SER A 43 -40.39 -21.80 45.26
CA SER A 43 -41.58 -21.23 45.89
C SER A 43 -42.38 -20.29 44.97
N GLY A 44 -41.89 -20.01 43.76
CA GLY A 44 -42.53 -19.07 42.81
C GLY A 44 -42.18 -17.60 43.03
N ASP A 45 -41.32 -17.29 44.01
CA ASP A 45 -40.82 -15.93 44.28
C ASP A 45 -39.67 -15.56 43.31
N MET A 46 -40.05 -15.27 42.06
CA MET A 46 -39.12 -14.98 40.97
C MET A 46 -38.37 -13.66 41.16
N GLU A 47 -38.99 -12.65 41.79
CA GLU A 47 -38.33 -11.38 42.11
C GLU A 47 -37.28 -11.58 43.21
N GLY A 48 -37.63 -12.28 44.29
CA GLY A 48 -36.69 -12.61 45.36
C GLY A 48 -35.50 -13.44 44.87
N ALA A 49 -35.73 -14.40 43.96
CA ALA A 49 -34.65 -15.17 43.33
C ALA A 49 -33.72 -14.28 42.49
N LYS A 50 -34.27 -13.38 41.65
CA LYS A 50 -33.47 -12.43 40.86
C LYS A 50 -32.65 -11.48 41.73
N GLN A 51 -33.21 -11.04 42.86
CA GLN A 51 -32.51 -10.14 43.78
C GLN A 51 -31.28 -10.79 44.41
N ILE A 52 -31.34 -12.07 44.77
CA ILE A 52 -30.17 -12.82 45.25
C ILE A 52 -29.04 -12.81 44.22
N LEU A 53 -29.34 -12.97 42.93
CA LEU A 53 -28.33 -12.90 41.87
C LEU A 53 -27.79 -11.48 41.66
N ALA A 54 -28.64 -10.45 41.80
CA ALA A 54 -28.23 -9.05 41.65
C ALA A 54 -27.29 -8.59 42.78
N ASP A 55 -27.59 -9.00 44.01
CA ASP A 55 -26.85 -8.59 45.21
C ASP A 55 -25.54 -9.36 45.40
N ASN A 56 -25.36 -10.48 44.70
CA ASN A 56 -24.19 -11.36 44.83
C ASN A 56 -23.53 -11.60 43.46
N PRO A 57 -22.67 -10.67 42.98
CA PRO A 57 -22.01 -10.77 41.68
C PRO A 57 -21.24 -12.07 41.47
N ASP A 58 -20.64 -12.62 42.54
CA ASP A 58 -19.89 -13.87 42.48
C ASP A 58 -20.78 -15.08 42.18
N LEU A 59 -22.04 -15.07 42.63
CA LEU A 59 -23.02 -16.10 42.31
C LEU A 59 -23.66 -15.88 40.93
N LYS A 60 -23.78 -14.62 40.50
CA LYS A 60 -24.41 -14.24 39.23
C LYS A 60 -23.79 -14.96 38.04
N TYR A 61 -22.46 -15.13 38.04
CA TYR A 61 -21.73 -15.80 36.96
C TYR A 61 -21.73 -17.34 37.07
N SER A 62 -22.31 -17.91 38.13
CA SER A 62 -22.62 -19.35 38.22
C SER A 62 -24.01 -19.70 37.67
N TYR A 63 -24.84 -18.69 37.40
CA TYR A 63 -26.20 -18.88 36.92
C TYR A 63 -26.27 -18.92 35.37
N ILE A 64 -26.90 -19.98 34.85
CA ILE A 64 -27.16 -20.13 33.41
C ILE A 64 -28.65 -19.88 33.15
N GLY A 65 -28.94 -18.88 32.32
CA GLY A 65 -30.29 -18.50 31.94
C GLY A 65 -30.30 -17.51 30.79
N ALA A 66 -31.49 -16.99 30.42
CA ALA A 66 -31.63 -16.11 29.26
C ALA A 66 -30.72 -14.86 29.32
N ALA A 67 -30.59 -14.24 30.49
CA ALA A 67 -29.74 -13.05 30.67
C ALA A 67 -28.23 -13.33 30.53
N THR A 68 -27.80 -14.59 30.63
CA THR A 68 -26.39 -14.99 30.44
C THR A 68 -26.15 -15.62 29.07
N LEU A 69 -27.14 -16.30 28.49
CA LEU A 69 -27.04 -16.93 27.17
C LEU A 69 -27.37 -15.99 26.00
N ASN A 70 -28.36 -15.11 26.11
CA ASN A 70 -28.74 -14.22 25.01
C ASN A 70 -27.61 -13.28 24.55
N PRO A 71 -26.78 -12.69 25.44
CA PRO A 71 -25.59 -11.96 25.01
C PRO A 71 -24.65 -12.81 24.15
N ILE A 72 -24.44 -14.08 24.49
CA ILE A 72 -23.60 -14.99 23.70
C ILE A 72 -24.22 -15.25 22.33
N VAL A 73 -25.52 -15.57 22.29
CA VAL A 73 -26.25 -15.83 21.05
C VAL A 73 -26.22 -14.62 20.12
N ASP A 74 -26.51 -13.43 20.64
CA ASP A 74 -26.50 -12.18 19.87
C ASP A 74 -25.08 -11.86 19.39
N SER A 75 -24.05 -12.07 20.21
CA SER A 75 -22.66 -11.85 19.81
C SER A 75 -22.22 -12.79 18.68
N ILE A 76 -22.63 -14.07 18.73
CA ILE A 76 -22.35 -15.04 17.66
C ILE A 76 -23.05 -14.64 16.36
N LYS A 77 -24.34 -14.26 16.43
CA LYS A 77 -25.07 -13.79 15.24
C LYS A 77 -24.45 -12.53 14.66
N ALA A 78 -24.03 -11.58 15.49
CA ALA A 78 -23.36 -10.37 15.03
C ALA A 78 -22.04 -10.70 14.32
N LEU A 79 -21.29 -11.69 14.83
CA LEU A 79 -20.08 -12.20 14.18
C LEU A 79 -20.39 -12.81 12.81
N GLU A 80 -21.41 -13.68 12.73
CA GLU A 80 -21.85 -14.32 11.48
C GLU A 80 -22.31 -13.28 10.45
N LEU A 81 -23.13 -12.30 10.85
CA LEU A 81 -23.57 -11.22 9.98
C LEU A 81 -22.38 -10.41 9.45
N PHE A 82 -21.46 -10.03 10.34
CA PHE A 82 -20.29 -9.24 9.95
C PHE A 82 -19.44 -9.96 8.91
N TYR A 83 -19.17 -11.25 9.08
CA TYR A 83 -18.38 -12.00 8.10
C TYR A 83 -19.12 -12.31 6.80
N THR A 84 -20.45 -12.41 6.82
CA THR A 84 -21.23 -12.75 5.64
C THR A 84 -21.67 -11.55 4.82
N GLN A 85 -21.79 -10.37 5.42
CA GLN A 85 -22.37 -9.18 4.79
C GLN A 85 -21.38 -8.00 4.74
N ASP A 86 -20.70 -7.71 5.85
CA ASP A 86 -20.01 -6.41 6.01
C ASP A 86 -18.47 -6.47 5.89
N VAL A 87 -17.87 -7.65 6.05
CA VAL A 87 -16.41 -7.80 6.05
C VAL A 87 -15.78 -7.36 4.73
N GLN A 88 -16.49 -7.52 3.61
CA GLN A 88 -15.99 -7.09 2.29
C GLN A 88 -15.85 -5.57 2.22
N GLU A 89 -16.89 -4.84 2.65
CA GLU A 89 -16.86 -3.38 2.69
C GLU A 89 -15.79 -2.88 3.65
N TYR A 90 -15.65 -3.54 4.82
CA TYR A 90 -14.54 -3.27 5.74
C TYR A 90 -13.18 -3.44 5.05
N LEU A 91 -12.94 -4.56 4.36
CA LEU A 91 -11.66 -4.84 3.68
C LEU A 91 -11.35 -3.85 2.55
N VAL A 92 -12.37 -3.36 1.83
CA VAL A 92 -12.19 -2.36 0.78
C VAL A 92 -11.83 -1.00 1.39
N ASN A 93 -12.42 -0.64 2.53
CA ASN A 93 -12.25 0.67 3.15
C ASN A 93 -11.06 0.79 4.11
N ILE A 94 -10.47 -0.33 4.57
CA ILE A 94 -9.31 -0.29 5.48
C ILE A 94 -8.04 0.25 4.81
N VAL A 95 -7.88 0.04 3.50
CA VAL A 95 -6.71 0.53 2.76
C VAL A 95 -6.97 1.96 2.33
N GLN A 96 -6.21 2.91 2.88
CA GLN A 96 -6.38 4.32 2.59
C GLN A 96 -5.10 4.91 1.98
N HIS A 97 -5.19 5.34 0.72
CA HIS A 97 -4.09 6.08 0.08
C HIS A 97 -4.03 7.50 0.64
N LYS A 98 -2.85 7.87 1.16
CA LYS A 98 -2.60 9.18 1.79
C LYS A 98 -1.81 10.13 0.90
N GLY A 99 -1.64 9.81 -0.38
CA GLY A 99 -0.83 10.60 -1.31
C GLY A 99 0.67 10.34 -1.18
N ALA A 100 1.47 11.34 -1.51
CA ALA A 100 2.92 11.28 -1.34
C ALA A 100 3.31 11.20 0.14
N PHE A 101 4.37 10.47 0.45
CA PHE A 101 4.91 10.38 1.81
C PHE A 101 5.32 11.76 2.33
N SER A 102 4.95 12.04 3.58
CA SER A 102 5.35 13.22 4.33
C SER A 102 5.99 12.81 5.64
N ALA A 103 7.20 13.32 5.91
CA ALA A 103 7.93 13.04 7.14
C ALA A 103 7.25 13.61 8.40
N SER A 104 6.32 14.56 8.27
CA SER A 104 5.58 15.14 9.39
C SER A 104 4.24 14.46 9.66
N ALA A 105 3.79 13.57 8.77
CA ALA A 105 2.52 12.88 8.90
C ALA A 105 2.67 11.59 9.74
N LYS A 106 1.62 11.25 10.49
CA LYS A 106 1.53 9.98 11.22
C LYS A 106 0.69 8.98 10.41
N TYR A 107 1.25 7.80 10.17
CA TYR A 107 0.59 6.74 9.41
C TYR A 107 0.14 5.59 10.33
N LYS A 108 -1.01 5.00 10.01
CA LYS A 108 -1.57 3.82 10.67
C LYS A 108 -1.47 2.62 9.73
N LYS A 109 -1.67 1.43 10.27
CA LYS A 109 -1.71 0.18 9.50
C LYS A 109 -2.69 0.32 8.32
N TYR A 110 -2.31 -0.24 7.18
CA TYR A 110 -3.03 -0.20 5.90
C TYR A 110 -3.07 1.16 5.18
N ASN A 111 -2.55 2.24 5.78
CA ASN A 111 -2.30 3.45 5.01
C ASN A 111 -1.28 3.16 3.92
N THR A 112 -1.53 3.65 2.71
CA THR A 112 -0.58 3.58 1.60
C THR A 112 -0.05 4.96 1.25
N VAL A 113 1.21 5.03 0.87
CA VAL A 113 1.89 6.26 0.46
C VAL A 113 2.71 6.03 -0.78
N SER A 114 2.85 7.06 -1.60
CA SER A 114 3.77 7.06 -2.73
C SER A 114 5.10 7.69 -2.32
N TYR A 115 6.22 7.02 -2.60
CA TYR A 115 7.56 7.44 -2.23
C TYR A 115 8.56 7.13 -3.34
N VAL A 116 9.45 8.07 -3.64
CA VAL A 116 10.46 7.87 -4.67
C VAL A 116 11.58 7.03 -4.10
N HIS A 117 11.78 5.85 -4.67
CA HIS A 117 12.84 4.92 -4.32
C HIS A 117 13.47 4.35 -5.59
N ASN A 118 14.80 4.27 -5.65
CA ASN A 118 15.55 3.79 -6.83
C ASN A 118 15.08 4.45 -8.14
N SER A 119 14.97 5.79 -8.12
CA SER A 119 14.59 6.63 -9.27
C SER A 119 13.20 6.36 -9.87
N ALA A 120 12.30 5.70 -9.14
CA ALA A 120 10.89 5.60 -9.55
C ALA A 120 9.96 5.86 -8.37
N LEU A 121 8.72 6.24 -8.69
CA LEU A 121 7.67 6.38 -7.70
C LEU A 121 7.10 5.00 -7.37
N GLU A 122 7.24 4.58 -6.12
CA GLU A 122 6.75 3.30 -5.61
C GLU A 122 5.66 3.53 -4.56
N THR A 123 4.77 2.55 -4.40
CA THR A 123 3.72 2.61 -3.38
C THR A 123 4.04 1.64 -2.26
N PHE A 124 4.02 2.13 -1.04
CA PHE A 124 4.28 1.36 0.17
C PHE A 124 3.04 1.35 1.06
N MET A 125 2.81 0.24 1.75
CA MET A 125 1.75 0.08 2.74
C MET A 125 2.35 -0.01 4.14
N CYS A 126 1.79 0.75 5.08
CA CYS A 126 2.16 0.69 6.48
C CYS A 126 1.62 -0.59 7.11
N ILE A 127 2.46 -1.33 7.84
CA ILE A 127 2.09 -2.61 8.50
C ILE A 127 1.90 -2.48 10.01
N SER A 128 2.25 -1.32 10.59
CA SER A 128 2.17 -1.07 12.03
C SER A 128 1.02 -0.14 12.42
N ASN A 129 0.33 -0.46 13.51
CA ASN A 129 -0.77 0.35 14.04
C ASN A 129 -0.30 1.70 14.62
N ASN A 130 0.96 1.81 15.04
CA ASN A 130 1.51 2.99 15.69
C ASN A 130 2.93 3.30 15.19
N THR A 131 3.06 3.60 13.89
CA THR A 131 4.33 4.01 13.29
C THR A 131 4.77 5.38 13.83
N PRO A 132 6.02 5.51 14.32
CA PRO A 132 6.57 6.80 14.69
C PRO A 132 6.58 7.78 13.51
N ILE A 133 6.49 9.08 13.80
CA ILE A 133 6.55 10.13 12.77
C ILE A 133 7.97 10.14 12.16
N GLY A 134 8.06 10.31 10.85
CA GLY A 134 9.33 10.42 10.12
C GLY A 134 9.96 9.10 9.68
N ILE A 135 9.38 7.94 10.02
CA ILE A 135 9.88 6.64 9.52
C ILE A 135 9.60 6.53 8.02
N ILE A 136 10.68 6.47 7.24
CA ILE A 136 10.61 6.45 5.78
C ILE A 136 10.09 5.10 5.25
N PRO A 137 9.43 5.08 4.06
CA PRO A 137 8.79 3.87 3.54
C PRO A 137 9.71 2.70 3.19
N THR A 138 11.03 2.89 3.18
CA THR A 138 12.00 1.82 2.92
C THR A 138 12.35 0.99 4.16
N ASP A 139 11.87 1.38 5.35
CA ASP A 139 12.03 0.58 6.57
C ASP A 139 11.00 -0.56 6.60
N THR A 140 11.49 -1.77 6.38
CA THR A 140 10.67 -2.99 6.29
C THR A 140 10.03 -3.42 7.61
N SER A 141 10.40 -2.81 8.73
CA SER A 141 9.76 -3.04 10.04
C SER A 141 8.39 -2.36 10.12
N TYR A 142 8.17 -1.30 9.33
CA TYR A 142 6.97 -0.47 9.36
C TYR A 142 6.23 -0.43 8.03
N TRP A 143 6.90 -0.78 6.93
CA TRP A 143 6.38 -0.64 5.58
C TRP A 143 6.63 -1.90 4.73
N VAL A 144 5.71 -2.17 3.81
CA VAL A 144 5.85 -3.20 2.78
C VAL A 144 5.61 -2.59 1.40
N PRO A 145 6.46 -2.82 0.39
CA PRO A 145 6.21 -2.36 -0.97
C PRO A 145 5.00 -3.10 -1.57
N LEU A 146 4.09 -2.37 -2.21
CA LEU A 146 2.98 -2.93 -2.98
C LEU A 146 3.28 -2.98 -4.47
N THR A 147 4.20 -2.13 -4.96
CA THR A 147 4.63 -2.15 -6.34
C THR A 147 5.66 -3.26 -6.56
N MET A 148 5.34 -4.22 -7.43
CA MET A 148 6.32 -5.18 -7.93
C MET A 148 7.12 -4.53 -9.05
N ARG A 149 8.41 -4.28 -8.83
CA ARG A 149 9.35 -3.93 -9.90
C ARG A 149 10.06 -5.21 -10.33
N GLY A 150 10.03 -5.51 -11.63
CA GLY A 150 10.94 -6.53 -12.18
C GLY A 150 12.39 -6.07 -12.01
N GLU A 151 13.31 -7.00 -11.81
CA GLU A 151 14.74 -6.66 -11.92
C GLU A 151 14.97 -6.07 -13.32
N LYS A 152 15.78 -5.00 -13.38
CA LYS A 152 16.22 -4.46 -14.67
C LYS A 152 16.88 -5.62 -15.40
N GLY A 153 16.36 -5.98 -16.59
CA GLY A 153 16.89 -7.11 -17.36
C GLY A 153 18.40 -6.96 -17.59
N GLU A 154 19.10 -8.10 -17.60
CA GLU A 154 20.51 -8.17 -17.98
C GLU A 154 20.75 -7.41 -19.29
N ALA A 155 21.85 -6.65 -19.33
CA ALA A 155 22.27 -5.96 -20.53
C ALA A 155 22.45 -7.00 -21.66
N GLY A 156 21.79 -6.79 -22.80
CA GLY A 156 21.94 -7.67 -23.96
C GLY A 156 23.41 -7.72 -24.42
N ILE A 157 23.79 -8.76 -25.15
CA ILE A 157 25.14 -8.89 -25.69
C ILE A 157 25.39 -7.74 -26.69
N GLY A 158 26.32 -6.85 -26.38
CA GLY A 158 26.71 -5.71 -27.23
C GLY A 158 26.20 -4.36 -26.73
N LEU A 159 25.94 -3.43 -27.67
CA LEU A 159 25.49 -2.07 -27.36
C LEU A 159 24.11 -2.08 -26.69
N THR A 160 24.07 -1.79 -25.39
CA THR A 160 22.84 -1.77 -24.59
C THR A 160 22.30 -0.35 -24.52
N ALA A 161 21.02 -0.12 -24.85
CA ALA A 161 20.42 1.21 -24.79
C ALA A 161 20.23 1.69 -23.34
N TYR A 162 20.77 2.88 -23.03
CA TYR A 162 20.63 3.57 -21.74
C TYR A 162 19.87 4.90 -21.84
N GLY A 163 19.34 5.24 -23.03
CA GLY A 163 18.55 6.46 -23.26
C GLY A 163 19.42 7.72 -23.31
N ASP A 164 18.87 8.84 -22.88
CA ASP A 164 19.60 10.11 -22.85
C ASP A 164 20.74 10.10 -21.83
N TRP A 165 21.87 10.70 -22.21
CA TRP A 165 22.98 10.86 -21.29
C TRP A 165 22.62 11.83 -20.14
N ASN A 166 22.99 11.47 -18.91
CA ASN A 166 22.94 12.34 -17.74
C ASN A 166 24.17 12.13 -16.86
N SER A 167 24.46 13.10 -15.99
CA SER A 167 25.69 13.11 -15.18
C SER A 167 25.67 12.20 -13.94
N ILE A 168 24.51 11.66 -13.56
CA ILE A 168 24.32 10.91 -12.30
C ILE A 168 24.38 9.39 -12.55
N THR A 169 24.05 8.95 -13.75
CA THR A 169 24.09 7.53 -14.13
C THR A 169 25.51 7.05 -14.39
N THR A 170 25.88 5.93 -13.77
CA THR A 170 27.08 5.16 -14.16
C THR A 170 26.76 4.28 -15.36
N TYR A 171 27.50 4.47 -16.45
CA TYR A 171 27.35 3.73 -17.70
C TYR A 171 28.42 2.64 -17.79
N PRO A 172 28.07 1.34 -17.86
CA PRO A 172 29.04 0.28 -18.08
C PRO A 172 29.63 0.34 -19.49
N LYS A 173 30.67 -0.46 -19.75
CA LYS A 173 31.15 -0.71 -21.11
C LYS A 173 29.99 -1.19 -22.00
N ASP A 174 29.99 -0.73 -23.25
CA ASP A 174 28.98 -0.98 -24.27
C ASP A 174 27.60 -0.35 -23.98
N ALA A 175 27.50 0.57 -23.01
CA ALA A 175 26.31 1.41 -22.85
C ALA A 175 26.15 2.37 -24.05
N LEU A 176 24.96 2.43 -24.62
CA LEU A 176 24.57 3.30 -25.73
C LEU A 176 23.71 4.44 -25.20
N VAL A 177 24.16 5.68 -25.35
CA VAL A 177 23.45 6.88 -24.89
C VAL A 177 23.20 7.86 -26.03
N ALA A 178 22.09 8.60 -25.97
CA ALA A 178 21.84 9.74 -26.84
C ALA A 178 22.37 11.02 -26.21
N TYR A 179 23.19 11.77 -26.96
CA TYR A 179 23.70 13.07 -26.55
C TYR A 179 24.05 13.93 -27.77
N ASN A 180 23.57 15.17 -27.79
CA ASN A 180 23.86 16.17 -28.82
C ASN A 180 23.66 15.67 -30.27
N ASN A 181 22.44 15.18 -30.56
CA ASN A 181 22.03 14.61 -31.87
C ASN A 181 22.91 13.44 -32.37
N ALA A 182 23.60 12.75 -31.46
CA ALA A 182 24.36 11.56 -31.78
C ALA A 182 24.12 10.46 -30.75
N LEU A 183 24.24 9.21 -31.21
CA LEU A 183 24.35 8.05 -30.32
C LEU A 183 25.81 7.76 -30.05
N TRP A 184 26.12 7.53 -28.78
CA TRP A 184 27.47 7.29 -28.28
C TRP A 184 27.53 5.95 -27.55
N GLY A 185 28.54 5.15 -27.86
CA GLY A 185 28.85 3.91 -27.17
C GLY A 185 29.97 4.11 -26.15
N ALA A 186 29.81 3.58 -24.94
CA ALA A 186 30.84 3.60 -23.91
C ALA A 186 31.91 2.53 -24.17
N LYS A 187 33.18 2.92 -24.28
CA LYS A 187 34.31 1.97 -24.38
C LYS A 187 34.68 1.35 -23.03
N VAL A 188 34.45 2.09 -21.96
CA VAL A 188 34.77 1.72 -20.58
C VAL A 188 33.66 2.21 -19.64
N SER A 189 33.56 1.58 -18.48
CA SER A 189 32.64 2.03 -17.44
C SER A 189 32.99 3.46 -17.01
N ASN A 190 32.01 4.36 -16.94
CA ASN A 190 32.22 5.76 -16.59
C ASN A 190 30.98 6.40 -15.96
N THR A 191 31.22 7.48 -15.21
CA THR A 191 30.17 8.30 -14.57
C THR A 191 30.53 9.77 -14.79
N ALA A 192 29.54 10.61 -15.08
CA ALA A 192 29.69 12.06 -15.26
C ALA A 192 30.63 12.53 -16.40
N ILE A 193 31.17 11.65 -17.24
CA ILE A 193 31.97 12.03 -18.41
C ILE A 193 31.05 12.27 -19.59
N THR A 194 30.98 13.52 -20.06
CA THR A 194 30.12 13.93 -21.19
C THR A 194 30.59 13.33 -22.51
N PRO A 195 29.71 12.70 -23.31
CA PRO A 195 30.06 12.18 -24.63
C PRO A 195 30.48 13.31 -25.57
N SER A 196 31.70 13.21 -26.09
CA SER A 196 32.23 14.15 -27.06
C SER A 196 33.33 13.50 -27.90
N VAL A 197 33.67 14.14 -29.01
CA VAL A 197 34.81 13.75 -29.87
C VAL A 197 36.16 13.90 -29.18
N ASP A 198 36.23 14.61 -28.05
CA ASP A 198 37.46 14.79 -27.26
C ASP A 198 37.61 13.71 -26.18
N THR A 199 36.51 13.08 -25.78
CA THR A 199 36.49 11.99 -24.77
C THR A 199 36.68 10.60 -25.38
N ILE A 200 37.57 10.46 -26.36
CA ILE A 200 37.73 9.23 -27.16
C ILE A 200 38.13 7.97 -26.38
N ALA A 201 38.70 8.13 -25.19
CA ALA A 201 39.05 7.02 -24.30
C ALA A 201 37.81 6.40 -23.64
N THR A 202 36.73 7.19 -23.53
CA THR A 202 35.50 6.83 -22.82
C THR A 202 34.36 6.55 -23.78
N TRP A 203 34.20 7.37 -24.82
CA TRP A 203 33.08 7.30 -25.74
C TRP A 203 33.56 7.13 -27.18
N TYR A 204 32.75 6.45 -28.00
CA TYR A 204 32.84 6.51 -29.46
C TYR A 204 31.49 6.87 -30.03
N LYS A 205 31.49 7.69 -31.09
CA LYS A 205 30.28 8.03 -31.82
C LYS A 205 29.86 6.82 -32.64
N VAL A 206 28.62 6.37 -32.47
CA VAL A 206 28.02 5.24 -33.20
C VAL A 206 27.32 5.74 -34.46
N ILE A 207 26.52 6.79 -34.32
CA ILE A 207 25.83 7.46 -35.42
C ILE A 207 25.56 8.91 -35.01
N ASP A 208 25.67 9.84 -35.95
CA ASP A 208 25.12 11.19 -35.82
C ASP A 208 23.93 11.39 -36.74
N PHE A 209 22.98 12.17 -36.26
CA PHE A 209 21.84 12.64 -37.03
C PHE A 209 22.06 14.10 -37.35
N SER A 210 22.21 14.42 -38.64
CA SER A 210 22.19 15.81 -39.12
C SER A 210 21.06 16.00 -40.13
N SER A 211 20.39 17.15 -40.03
CA SER A 211 19.44 17.64 -41.02
C SER A 211 20.09 17.83 -42.40
N ASP A 212 21.42 17.99 -42.47
CA ASP A 212 22.16 18.11 -43.73
C ASP A 212 22.10 16.83 -44.58
N TYR A 213 21.87 15.68 -43.94
CA TYR A 213 21.72 14.38 -44.60
C TYR A 213 20.25 14.05 -44.94
N ALA A 214 19.28 14.78 -44.38
CA ALA A 214 17.87 14.67 -44.72
C ALA A 214 17.54 15.52 -45.95
N ALA A 215 17.91 15.02 -47.14
CA ALA A 215 17.67 15.70 -48.40
C ALA A 215 16.57 15.02 -49.24
N TYR A 216 15.69 15.84 -49.81
CA TYR A 216 14.74 15.47 -50.84
C TYR A 216 15.32 15.84 -52.21
N ILE A 217 15.24 14.93 -53.19
CA ILE A 217 15.54 15.23 -54.59
C ILE A 217 14.21 15.29 -55.32
N ASP A 218 13.86 16.46 -55.84
CA ASP A 218 12.68 16.64 -56.68
C ASP A 218 12.88 15.89 -57.99
N LYS A 219 12.05 14.88 -58.25
CA LYS A 219 12.16 14.04 -59.46
C LYS A 219 11.75 14.76 -60.75
N THR A 220 11.05 15.89 -60.63
CA THR A 220 10.58 16.68 -61.77
C THR A 220 11.59 17.77 -62.14
N THR A 221 12.28 18.35 -61.16
CA THR A 221 13.25 19.45 -61.39
C THR A 221 14.72 19.04 -61.21
N GLY A 222 15.00 17.89 -60.59
CA GLY A 222 16.35 17.40 -60.30
C GLY A 222 17.04 18.12 -59.13
N VAL A 223 16.38 19.09 -58.51
CA VAL A 223 16.94 19.95 -57.47
C VAL A 223 17.00 19.21 -56.13
N ARG A 224 18.15 19.28 -55.46
CA ARG A 224 18.33 18.78 -54.09
C ARG A 224 17.88 19.84 -53.08
N ARG A 225 17.01 19.47 -52.17
CA ARG A 225 16.52 20.33 -51.08
C ARG A 225 16.78 19.66 -49.75
N LYS A 226 17.24 20.41 -48.74
CA LYS A 226 17.40 19.92 -47.36
C LYS A 226 16.20 20.32 -46.52
N LEU A 227 15.83 19.48 -45.56
CA LEU A 227 14.82 19.81 -44.57
C LEU A 227 15.42 20.74 -43.51
N VAL A 228 14.84 21.94 -43.37
CA VAL A 228 15.24 22.95 -42.38
C VAL A 228 14.13 23.08 -41.36
N VAL A 229 14.51 23.05 -40.08
CA VAL A 229 13.64 23.33 -38.95
C VAL A 229 14.14 24.61 -38.29
N ASP A 230 13.40 25.70 -38.41
CA ASP A 230 13.73 26.99 -37.81
C ASP A 230 12.48 27.64 -37.22
N ASN A 231 12.57 28.16 -35.99
CA ASN A 231 11.51 28.89 -35.29
C ASN A 231 10.11 28.24 -35.41
N ASN A 232 9.98 26.95 -35.04
CA ASN A 232 8.76 26.15 -35.13
C ASN A 232 8.17 26.01 -36.55
N ARG A 233 8.94 26.29 -37.60
CA ARG A 233 8.55 26.07 -38.99
C ARG A 233 9.43 25.00 -39.62
N ILE A 234 8.81 24.14 -40.41
CA ILE A 234 9.47 23.10 -41.19
C ILE A 234 9.35 23.51 -42.66
N PHE A 235 10.47 23.71 -43.33
CA PHE A 235 10.50 24.02 -44.76
C PHE A 235 11.66 23.34 -45.47
N LEU A 236 11.58 23.25 -46.80
CA LEU A 236 12.64 22.72 -47.64
C LEU A 236 13.44 23.90 -48.20
N GLU A 237 14.74 23.93 -47.95
CA GLU A 237 15.67 24.89 -48.53
C GLU A 237 16.44 24.24 -49.67
N GLU A 238 16.58 24.93 -50.79
CA GLU A 238 17.39 24.47 -51.92
C GLU A 238 18.87 24.45 -51.55
N VAL A 239 19.53 23.33 -51.83
CA VAL A 239 20.97 23.18 -51.63
C VAL A 239 21.62 23.48 -52.97
N MET A 240 22.23 24.67 -53.08
CA MET A 240 23.11 25.01 -54.22
C MET A 240 24.35 24.11 -54.26
#